data_AF-A0A497SFU3-F1
#
_entry.id   AF-A0A497SFU3-F1
#
_cell.length_a   1.000
_cell.length_b   1.000
_cell.length_c   1.000
_cell.angle_alpha   90.00
_cell.angle_beta   90.00
_cell.angle_gamma   90.00
#
_symmetry.space_group_name_H-M   'P 1'
#
loop_
_entity.id
_entity.type
_entity.pdbx_description
1 polymer ?
#
loop_
_entity_poly.entity_id
_entity_poly.type
_entity_poly.pdbx_seq_one_letter_code
_entity_poly.pdbx_strand_id
1 'polypeptide(L)'
;MPFKSLRQKRKEREEKTKMKELMKELRKSKLEEICGEDKELYEVLSNTLLLNPSQLKNEGIESLLEKAKNYERSNEEGRARIAYHAAGGLALYLGDLGLVRECFKKCEEKSSSKMREIYKFFSNEENAKRALKIAQEYYKKVKPYS
;
A
#
# COMPACT_ATOMS: atom_id res chain seq x y z
N MET A 1 17.17 30.06 -20.27
CA MET A 1 16.27 29.66 -19.16
C MET A 1 16.93 30.01 -17.83
N PRO A 2 16.25 30.66 -16.87
CA PRO A 2 16.88 31.01 -15.59
C PRO A 2 17.04 29.75 -14.70
N PHE A 3 18.27 29.48 -14.26
CA PHE A 3 18.55 28.42 -13.30
C PHE A 3 18.11 28.87 -11.90
N LYS A 4 17.21 28.11 -11.25
CA LYS A 4 16.83 28.36 -9.85
C LYS A 4 18.04 28.25 -8.92
N SER A 5 18.18 29.22 -8.01
CA SER A 5 19.26 29.23 -7.01
C SER A 5 19.16 28.04 -6.04
N LEU A 6 20.30 27.60 -5.49
CA LEU A 6 20.37 26.53 -4.48
C LEU A 6 19.47 26.77 -3.27
N ARG A 7 19.31 28.03 -2.84
CA ARG A 7 18.44 28.44 -1.73
C ARG A 7 16.95 28.27 -2.06
N GLN A 8 16.56 28.55 -3.30
CA GLN A 8 15.19 28.39 -3.78
C GLN A 8 14.83 26.91 -3.97
N LYS A 9 15.78 26.09 -4.46
CA LYS A 9 15.63 24.62 -4.52
C LYS A 9 15.49 23.96 -3.13
N ARG A 10 16.16 24.49 -2.09
CA ARG A 10 16.02 23.99 -0.71
C ARG A 10 14.63 24.29 -0.13
N LYS A 11 14.15 25.53 -0.26
CA LYS A 11 12.78 25.90 0.18
C LYS A 11 11.69 25.07 -0.48
N GLU A 12 11.75 24.86 -1.80
CA GLU A 12 10.78 24.02 -2.52
C GLU A 12 10.79 22.55 -2.05
N ARG A 13 11.95 22.02 -1.64
CA ARG A 13 12.04 20.66 -1.09
C ARG A 13 11.41 20.59 0.30
N GLU A 14 11.67 21.57 1.16
CA GLU A 14 11.08 21.64 2.51
C GLU A 14 9.55 21.77 2.46
N GLU A 15 9.02 22.65 1.58
CA GLU A 15 7.58 22.79 1.37
C GLU A 15 6.95 21.51 0.85
N LYS A 16 7.59 20.82 -0.11
CA LYS A 16 7.13 19.51 -0.59
C LYS A 16 7.13 18.45 0.50
N THR A 17 8.10 18.46 1.40
CA THR A 17 8.14 17.51 2.53
C THR A 17 6.99 17.78 3.51
N LYS A 18 6.79 19.04 3.92
CA LYS A 18 5.68 19.42 4.83
C LYS A 18 4.31 19.09 4.23
N MET A 19 4.13 19.35 2.94
CA MET A 19 2.89 19.05 2.23
C MET A 19 2.64 17.53 2.14
N LYS A 20 3.69 16.72 1.96
CA LYS A 20 3.56 15.26 2.02
C LYS A 20 3.19 14.75 3.41
N GLU A 21 3.73 15.36 4.47
CA GLU A 21 3.40 15.00 5.85
C GLU A 21 1.94 15.34 6.18
N LEU A 22 1.49 16.55 5.87
CA LEU A 22 0.08 16.96 6.03
C LEU A 22 -0.88 16.04 5.27
N MET A 23 -0.54 15.65 4.04
CA MET A 23 -1.34 14.69 3.28
C MET A 23 -1.37 13.30 3.92
N LYS A 24 -0.26 12.87 4.53
CA LYS A 24 -0.19 11.59 5.25
C LYS A 24 -1.08 11.61 6.48
N GLU A 25 -1.09 12.71 7.23
CA GLU A 25 -1.99 12.88 8.39
C GLU A 25 -3.46 12.91 7.98
N LEU A 26 -3.80 13.68 6.94
CA LEU A 26 -5.17 13.74 6.41
C LEU A 26 -5.66 12.36 5.96
N ARG A 27 -4.79 11.58 5.33
CA ARG A 27 -5.07 10.21 4.91
C ARG A 27 -5.29 9.26 6.07
N LYS A 28 -4.44 9.34 7.11
CA LYS A 28 -4.62 8.57 8.33
C LYS A 28 -5.97 8.88 8.98
N SER A 29 -6.26 10.17 9.16
CA SER A 29 -7.54 10.61 9.72
C SER A 29 -8.73 10.11 8.90
N LYS A 30 -8.66 10.16 7.56
CA LYS A 30 -9.73 9.63 6.71
C LYS A 30 -9.89 8.13 6.82
N LEU A 31 -8.80 7.38 6.94
CA LEU A 31 -8.86 5.93 7.14
C LEU A 31 -9.47 5.60 8.50
N GLU A 32 -9.09 6.30 9.57
CA GLU A 32 -9.66 6.16 10.92
C GLU A 32 -11.17 6.40 10.90
N GLU A 33 -11.64 7.46 10.22
CA GLU A 33 -13.05 7.77 10.08
C GLU A 33 -13.84 6.65 9.38
N ILE A 34 -13.27 6.03 8.34
CA ILE A 34 -13.95 4.96 7.59
C ILE A 34 -13.96 3.65 8.39
N CYS A 35 -12.87 3.34 9.11
CA CYS A 35 -12.79 2.14 9.94
C CYS A 35 -13.63 2.26 11.22
N GLY A 36 -13.89 3.47 11.71
CA GLY A 36 -14.65 3.70 12.94
C GLY A 36 -13.98 3.05 14.15
N GLU A 37 -14.70 2.17 14.86
CA GLU A 37 -14.21 1.48 16.06
C GLU A 37 -13.39 0.22 15.75
N ASP A 38 -13.30 -0.19 14.48
CA ASP A 38 -12.60 -1.39 14.04
C ASP A 38 -11.07 -1.18 13.99
N LYS A 39 -10.45 -1.27 15.17
CA LYS A 39 -9.01 -1.05 15.36
C LYS A 39 -8.15 -2.07 14.60
N GLU A 40 -8.59 -3.31 14.51
CA GLU A 40 -7.88 -4.36 13.78
C GLU A 40 -7.85 -4.04 12.29
N LEU A 41 -9.01 -3.67 11.72
CA LEU A 41 -9.10 -3.28 10.31
C LEU A 41 -8.28 -2.02 10.00
N TYR A 42 -8.31 -1.03 10.89
CA TYR A 42 -7.46 0.15 10.78
C TYR A 42 -5.97 -0.21 10.78
N GLU A 43 -5.52 -1.06 11.72
CA GLU A 43 -4.12 -1.47 11.78
C GLU A 43 -3.71 -2.21 10.51
N VAL A 44 -4.54 -3.14 10.02
CA VAL A 44 -4.24 -3.89 8.80
C VAL A 44 -4.16 -2.97 7.57
N LEU A 45 -5.16 -2.10 7.38
CA LEU A 45 -5.22 -1.22 6.21
C LEU A 45 -4.17 -0.11 6.25
N SER A 46 -3.86 0.44 7.41
CA SER A 46 -2.80 1.46 7.56
C SER A 46 -1.42 0.91 7.18
N ASN A 47 -1.21 -0.41 7.30
CA ASN A 47 0.02 -1.08 6.91
C ASN A 47 0.02 -1.63 5.48
N THR A 48 -1.12 -1.73 4.81
CA THR A 48 -1.24 -2.39 3.49
C THR A 48 -1.69 -1.47 2.35
N LEU A 49 -2.35 -0.34 2.66
CA LEU A 49 -2.77 0.61 1.66
C LEU A 49 -1.58 1.35 1.04
N LEU A 50 -1.54 1.35 -0.28
CA LEU A 50 -0.60 2.16 -1.05
C LEU A 50 -0.94 3.64 -0.95
N LEU A 51 0.09 4.46 -0.75
CA LEU A 51 -0.04 5.92 -0.76
C LEU A 51 -0.34 6.47 -2.16
N ASN A 52 0.17 5.84 -3.22
CA ASN A 52 -0.07 6.28 -4.58
C ASN A 52 -0.25 5.07 -5.52
N PRO A 53 -1.42 4.42 -5.47
CA PRO A 53 -1.66 3.22 -6.27
C PRO A 53 -1.63 3.51 -7.77
N SER A 54 -1.96 4.72 -8.24
CA SER A 54 -1.93 5.07 -9.66
C SER A 54 -0.53 4.96 -10.29
N GLN A 55 0.52 5.24 -9.52
CA GLN A 55 1.89 5.08 -10.01
C GLN A 55 2.23 3.61 -10.26
N LEU A 56 1.86 2.73 -9.33
CA LEU A 56 2.08 1.28 -9.47
C LEU A 56 1.14 0.66 -10.50
N LYS A 57 -0.06 1.23 -10.68
CA LYS A 57 -1.00 0.81 -11.73
C LYS A 57 -0.35 0.90 -13.12
N ASN A 58 0.43 1.97 -13.37
CA ASN A 58 1.12 2.15 -14.64
C ASN A 58 2.26 1.14 -14.85
N GLU A 59 2.89 0.66 -13.77
CA GLU A 59 3.88 -0.41 -13.81
C GLU A 59 3.24 -1.79 -14.09
N GLY A 60 1.99 -1.96 -13.66
CA GLY A 60 1.19 -3.16 -13.90
C GLY A 60 1.36 -4.21 -12.81
N ILE A 61 0.24 -4.80 -12.37
CA ILE A 61 0.25 -5.81 -11.31
C ILE A 61 1.04 -7.07 -11.72
N GLU A 62 0.97 -7.46 -12.98
CA GLU A 62 1.71 -8.61 -13.53
C GLU A 62 3.22 -8.42 -13.42
N SER A 63 3.73 -7.22 -13.71
CA SER A 63 5.14 -6.86 -13.56
C SER A 63 5.60 -6.99 -12.11
N LEU A 64 4.78 -6.55 -11.15
CA LEU A 64 5.08 -6.69 -9.72
C LEU A 64 5.13 -8.16 -9.29
N LEU A 65 4.18 -8.97 -9.78
CA LEU A 65 4.14 -10.42 -9.51
C LEU A 65 5.35 -11.15 -10.12
N GLU A 66 5.74 -10.79 -11.34
CA GLU A 66 6.91 -11.37 -12.00
C GLU A 66 8.20 -11.02 -11.23
N LYS A 67 8.36 -9.76 -10.83
CA LYS A 67 9.47 -9.33 -9.96
C LYS A 67 9.49 -10.12 -8.65
N ALA A 68 8.34 -10.29 -8.00
CA ALA A 68 8.25 -11.05 -6.76
C ALA A 68 8.73 -12.50 -6.94
N LYS A 69 8.27 -13.17 -8.00
CA LYS A 69 8.68 -14.54 -8.35
C LYS A 69 10.17 -14.64 -8.71
N ASN A 70 10.72 -13.65 -9.41
CA ASN A 70 12.15 -13.60 -9.71
C ASN A 70 13.00 -13.46 -8.44
N TYR A 71 12.58 -12.61 -7.50
CA TYR A 71 13.24 -12.51 -6.19
C TYR A 71 13.15 -13.80 -5.38
N GLU A 72 12.01 -14.52 -5.42
CA GLU A 72 11.90 -15.85 -4.79
C GLU A 72 12.93 -16.82 -5.39
N ARG A 73 13.05 -16.89 -6.71
CA ARG A 73 14.02 -17.77 -7.40
C ARG A 73 15.48 -17.41 -7.08
N SER A 74 15.75 -16.14 -6.80
CA SER A 74 17.07 -15.66 -6.43
C SER A 74 17.35 -15.69 -4.91
N ASN A 75 16.48 -16.32 -4.11
CA ASN A 75 16.56 -16.37 -2.63
C ASN A 75 16.58 -14.98 -1.96
N GLU A 76 16.03 -13.96 -2.61
CA GLU A 76 15.93 -12.60 -2.07
C GLU A 76 14.58 -12.41 -1.36
N GLU A 77 14.31 -13.19 -0.31
CA GLU A 77 13.00 -13.27 0.35
C GLU A 77 12.44 -11.92 0.79
N GLY A 78 13.30 -11.05 1.32
CA GLY A 78 12.91 -9.70 1.73
C GLY A 78 12.39 -8.84 0.57
N ARG A 79 13.02 -8.94 -0.61
CA ARG A 79 12.58 -8.22 -1.82
C ARG A 79 11.32 -8.86 -2.41
N ALA A 80 11.24 -10.19 -2.41
CA ALA A 80 10.03 -10.91 -2.82
C ALA A 80 8.82 -10.47 -1.99
N ARG A 81 8.97 -10.40 -0.67
CA ARG A 81 7.92 -9.92 0.24
C ARG A 81 7.48 -8.49 -0.09
N ILE A 82 8.42 -7.58 -0.34
CA ILE A 82 8.09 -6.18 -0.70
C ILE A 82 7.33 -6.11 -2.02
N ALA A 83 7.73 -6.90 -3.02
CA ALA A 83 7.07 -6.95 -4.32
C ALA A 83 5.64 -7.54 -4.21
N TYR A 84 5.46 -8.65 -3.47
CA TYR A 84 4.13 -9.19 -3.18
C TYR A 84 3.27 -8.21 -2.38
N HIS A 85 3.85 -7.48 -1.43
CA HIS A 85 3.13 -6.46 -0.67
C HIS A 85 2.62 -5.33 -1.57
N ALA A 86 3.46 -4.87 -2.50
CA ALA A 86 3.07 -3.89 -3.50
C ALA A 86 1.96 -4.41 -4.42
N ALA A 87 2.07 -5.65 -4.90
CA ALA A 87 1.05 -6.30 -5.72
C ALA A 87 -0.29 -6.46 -4.97
N GLY A 88 -0.26 -6.91 -3.71
CA GLY A 88 -1.46 -7.06 -2.87
C GLY A 88 -2.12 -5.71 -2.54
N GLY A 89 -1.33 -4.68 -2.25
CA GLY A 89 -1.83 -3.32 -2.09
C GLY A 89 -2.45 -2.75 -3.38
N LEU A 90 -1.88 -3.07 -4.54
CA LEU A 90 -2.46 -2.70 -5.83
C LEU A 90 -3.74 -3.49 -6.12
N ALA A 91 -3.80 -4.77 -5.75
CA ALA A 91 -5.00 -5.59 -5.86
C ALA A 91 -6.17 -5.03 -5.00
N LEU A 92 -5.88 -4.52 -3.80
CA LEU A 92 -6.86 -3.79 -2.98
C LEU A 92 -7.42 -2.56 -3.73
N TYR A 93 -6.55 -1.83 -4.42
CA TYR A 93 -6.94 -0.67 -5.24
C TYR A 93 -7.72 -1.06 -6.51
N LEU A 94 -7.40 -2.20 -7.13
CA LEU A 94 -8.08 -2.69 -8.33
C LEU A 94 -9.39 -3.43 -8.03
N GLY A 95 -9.62 -3.83 -6.78
CA GLY A 95 -10.82 -4.58 -6.41
C GLY A 95 -10.68 -6.09 -6.57
N ASP A 96 -9.46 -6.62 -6.70
CA ASP A 96 -9.21 -8.04 -6.97
C ASP A 96 -8.98 -8.82 -5.66
N LEU A 97 -10.05 -9.42 -5.12
CA LEU A 97 -10.00 -10.21 -3.89
C LEU A 97 -9.06 -11.42 -4.01
N GLY A 98 -9.00 -12.06 -5.19
CA GLY A 98 -8.19 -13.25 -5.40
C GLY A 98 -6.71 -12.93 -5.25
N LEU A 99 -6.26 -11.90 -5.97
CA LEU A 99 -4.88 -11.43 -5.90
C LEU A 99 -4.51 -10.84 -4.54
N VAL A 100 -5.45 -10.16 -3.85
CA VAL A 100 -5.23 -9.71 -2.46
C VAL A 100 -4.84 -10.87 -1.56
N ARG A 101 -5.62 -11.95 -1.57
CA ARG A 101 -5.39 -13.11 -0.72
C ARG A 101 -4.10 -13.84 -1.10
N GLU A 102 -3.86 -14.04 -2.39
CA GLU A 102 -2.65 -14.70 -2.88
C GLU A 102 -1.38 -13.93 -2.48
N CYS A 103 -1.36 -12.62 -2.76
CA CYS A 103 -0.19 -11.79 -2.49
C CYS A 103 0.09 -11.67 -0.99
N PHE A 104 -0.93 -11.47 -0.16
CA PHE A 104 -0.72 -11.34 1.28
C PHE A 104 -0.40 -12.68 1.94
N LYS A 105 -0.89 -13.82 1.43
CA LYS A 105 -0.40 -15.14 1.86
C LYS A 105 1.10 -15.30 1.58
N LYS A 106 1.57 -14.90 0.39
CA LYS A 106 3.00 -14.90 0.06
C LYS A 106 3.82 -13.97 0.96
N CYS A 107 3.25 -12.85 1.39
CA CYS A 107 3.87 -11.97 2.38
C CYS A 107 3.94 -12.62 3.76
N GLU A 108 2.87 -13.28 4.21
CA GLU A 108 2.76 -13.97 5.49
C GLU A 108 3.89 -15.00 5.67
N GLU A 109 4.07 -15.87 4.66
CA GLU A 109 5.09 -16.93 4.62
C GLU A 109 6.52 -16.39 4.82
N LYS A 110 6.78 -15.15 4.37
CA LYS A 110 8.11 -14.51 4.36
C LYS A 110 8.27 -13.43 5.43
N SER A 111 7.33 -13.31 6.35
CA SER A 111 7.32 -12.25 7.38
C SER A 111 7.70 -12.75 8.76
N SER A 112 8.35 -11.86 9.52
CA SER A 112 8.51 -11.99 10.97
C SER A 112 7.18 -11.82 11.69
N SER A 113 7.14 -12.24 12.97
CA SER A 113 5.92 -12.44 13.75
C SER A 113 4.91 -11.28 13.70
N LYS A 114 5.33 -10.02 13.86
CA LYS A 114 4.39 -8.88 13.88
C LYS A 114 3.75 -8.59 12.51
N MET A 115 4.54 -8.58 11.44
CA MET A 115 4.02 -8.35 10.09
C MET A 115 3.20 -9.55 9.59
N ARG A 116 3.53 -10.75 10.07
CA ARG A 116 2.79 -11.97 9.75
C ARG A 116 1.32 -11.86 10.13
N GLU A 117 0.98 -11.37 11.33
CA GLU A 117 -0.42 -11.25 11.77
C GLU A 117 -1.22 -10.26 10.89
N ILE A 118 -0.59 -9.16 10.45
CA ILE A 118 -1.21 -8.22 9.49
C ILE A 118 -1.60 -8.92 8.19
N TYR A 119 -0.73 -9.77 7.65
CA TYR A 119 -1.01 -10.49 6.41
C TYR A 119 -1.99 -11.63 6.59
N LYS A 120 -1.89 -12.34 7.72
CA LYS A 120 -2.78 -13.45 8.09
C LYS A 120 -4.24 -13.01 8.22
N PHE A 121 -4.50 -11.73 8.53
CA PHE A 121 -5.84 -11.17 8.49
C PHE A 121 -6.57 -11.45 7.16
N PHE A 122 -5.86 -11.40 6.04
CA PHE A 122 -6.42 -11.63 4.70
C PHE A 122 -6.63 -13.12 4.35
N SER A 123 -6.13 -14.04 5.17
CA SER A 123 -6.36 -15.48 4.99
C SER A 123 -7.84 -15.84 5.26
N ASN A 124 -8.49 -15.13 6.19
CA ASN A 124 -9.93 -15.19 6.38
C ASN A 124 -10.64 -14.39 5.27
N GLU A 125 -11.59 -15.04 4.58
CA GLU A 125 -12.25 -14.45 3.41
C GLU A 125 -13.17 -13.28 3.74
N GLU A 126 -13.88 -13.33 4.87
CA GLU A 126 -14.77 -12.25 5.30
C GLU A 126 -13.96 -11.01 5.68
N ASN A 127 -12.84 -11.22 6.39
CA ASN A 127 -11.87 -10.17 6.68
C ASN A 127 -11.31 -9.54 5.41
N ALA A 128 -10.89 -10.36 4.44
CA ALA A 128 -10.39 -9.88 3.17
C ALA A 128 -11.44 -9.09 2.37
N LYS A 129 -12.71 -9.54 2.35
CA LYS A 129 -13.82 -8.81 1.71
C LYS A 129 -14.08 -7.46 2.38
N ARG A 130 -14.09 -7.43 3.72
CA ARG A 130 -14.25 -6.19 4.51
C ARG A 130 -13.11 -5.21 4.24
N ALA A 131 -11.85 -5.68 4.28
CA ALA A 131 -10.69 -4.86 3.96
C ALA A 131 -10.73 -4.32 2.52
N LEU A 132 -11.11 -5.15 1.55
CA LEU A 132 -11.26 -4.72 0.16
C LEU A 132 -12.31 -3.61 0.02
N LYS A 133 -13.47 -3.77 0.67
CA LYS A 133 -14.55 -2.78 0.64
C LYS A 133 -14.08 -1.43 1.20
N ILE A 134 -13.45 -1.44 2.38
CA ILE A 134 -12.95 -0.22 3.02
C ILE A 134 -11.81 0.40 2.21
N ALA A 135 -10.89 -0.40 1.66
CA ALA A 135 -9.82 0.09 0.78
C ALA A 135 -10.39 0.82 -0.45
N GLN A 136 -11.38 0.23 -1.11
CA GLN A 136 -12.07 0.85 -2.25
C GLN A 136 -12.75 2.17 -1.88
N GLU A 137 -13.44 2.20 -0.73
CA GLU A 137 -14.08 3.41 -0.23
C GLU A 137 -13.05 4.51 0.09
N TYR A 138 -11.95 4.14 0.76
CA TYR A 138 -10.84 5.02 1.05
C TYR A 138 -10.26 5.62 -0.24
N TYR A 139 -9.96 4.81 -1.25
CA TYR A 139 -9.39 5.33 -2.50
C TYR A 139 -10.34 6.24 -3.29
N LYS A 140 -11.66 6.04 -3.18
CA LYS A 140 -12.66 6.97 -3.73
C LYS A 140 -12.64 8.33 -3.02
N LYS A 141 -12.49 8.32 -1.69
CA LYS A 141 -12.50 9.53 -0.84
C LYS A 141 -11.22 10.34 -0.95
N VAL A 142 -10.07 9.70 -1.12
CA VAL A 142 -8.75 10.35 -1.10
C VAL A 142 -8.16 10.59 -2.49
N LYS A 143 -9.01 10.67 -3.54
CA LYS A 143 -8.66 10.80 -4.98
C LYS A 143 -7.15 10.86 -5.25
N PRO A 144 -6.53 9.79 -5.78
CA PRO A 144 -5.13 9.87 -6.17
C PRO A 144 -5.01 10.96 -7.24
N TYR A 145 -4.07 11.89 -7.07
CA TYR A 145 -3.77 12.93 -8.06
C TYR A 145 -3.72 12.30 -9.47
N SER A 146 -4.71 12.61 -10.29
CA SER A 146 -4.75 12.42 -11.73
C SER A 146 -4.04 13.58 -12.41
#